data_AF-A0A5N3P5Q6-F1
#
_entry.id   AF-A0A5N3P5Q6-F1
#
_cell.length_a   1.000
_cell.length_b   1.000
_cell.length_c   1.000
_cell.angle_alpha   90.00
_cell.angle_beta   90.00
_cell.angle_gamma   90.00
#
_symmetry.space_group_name_H-M   'P 1'
#
loop_
_entity.id
_entity.type
_entity.pdbx_description
1 polymer ?
#
loop_
_entity_poly.entity_id
_entity_poly.type
_entity_poly.pdbx_seq_one_letter_code
_entity_poly.pdbx_strand_id
1 'polypeptide(L)' 'MRGRLFWLGAIALLAAWVSAAVAQTDPLPSWNDGAAKQAIVAFVTDVTREGSPDFIP' A
#
# COMPACT_ATOMS: atom_id res chain seq x y z
N MET A 1 -43.33 7.27 -1.80
CA MET A 1 -42.31 8.04 -1.06
C MET A 1 -41.48 7.17 -0.10
N ARG A 2 -42.10 6.27 0.69
CA ARG A 2 -41.42 5.36 1.64
C ARG A 2 -40.36 4.42 1.02
N GLY A 3 -40.61 3.87 -0.17
CA GLY A 3 -39.66 2.97 -0.84
C GLY A 3 -38.38 3.66 -1.35
N ARG A 4 -38.45 4.93 -1.76
CA ARG A 4 -37.26 5.69 -2.20
C ARG A 4 -36.30 5.96 -1.05
N LEU A 5 -36.83 6.23 0.14
CA LEU A 5 -36.03 6.46 1.33
C LEU A 5 -35.32 5.18 1.80
N PHE A 6 -35.98 4.02 1.66
CA PHE A 6 -35.39 2.71 1.94
C PHE A 6 -34.20 2.41 1.01
N TRP A 7 -34.35 2.64 -0.30
CA TRP A 7 -33.29 2.41 -1.28
C TRP A 7 -32.08 3.35 -1.10
N LEU A 8 -32.32 4.63 -0.79
CA LEU A 8 -31.25 5.58 -0.50
C LEU A 8 -30.48 5.19 0.77
N GLY A 9 -31.17 4.70 1.80
CA GLY A 9 -30.54 4.15 3.00
C GLY A 9 -29.70 2.91 2.71
N ALA A 10 -30.19 2.00 1.87
CA ALA A 10 -29.45 0.80 1.46
C ALA A 10 -28.18 1.13 0.65
N ILE A 11 -28.26 2.11 -0.27
CA ILE A 11 -27.10 2.57 -1.05
C ILE A 11 -26.07 3.25 -0.15
N ALA A 12 -26.50 4.11 0.78
CA ALA A 12 -25.61 4.76 1.74
C ALA A 12 -24.90 3.74 2.65
N LEU A 13 -25.60 2.70 3.09
CA LEU A 13 -25.01 1.59 3.85
C LEU A 13 -23.99 0.82 3.02
N LEU A 14 -24.27 0.50 1.75
CA LEU A 14 -23.33 -0.22 0.88
C LEU A 14 -22.08 0.63 0.54
N ALA A 15 -22.25 1.94 0.34
CA ALA A 15 -21.15 2.85 0.08
C ALA A 15 -20.18 2.96 1.26
N ALA A 16 -20.65 2.76 2.50
CA ALA A 16 -19.81 2.78 3.70
C ALA A 16 -18.80 1.61 3.77
N TRP A 17 -19.00 0.54 2.98
CA TRP A 17 -18.08 -0.60 2.91
C TRP A 17 -17.13 -0.55 1.70
N VAL A 18 -17.21 0.51 0.88
CA VAL A 18 -16.21 0.74 -0.17
C VAL A 18 -14.90 1.13 0.50
N SER A 19 -14.06 0.12 0.72
CA SER A 19 -12.69 0.33 1.17
C SER A 19 -11.90 0.94 0.02
N ALA A 20 -11.37 2.15 0.21
CA ALA A 20 -10.46 2.74 -0.75
C ALA A 20 -9.22 1.84 -0.87
N ALA A 21 -8.85 1.45 -2.09
CA ALA A 21 -7.62 0.71 -2.32
C ALA A 21 -6.43 1.62 -1.99
N VAL A 22 -5.73 1.31 -0.89
CA VAL A 22 -4.48 1.99 -0.52
C VAL A 22 -3.32 1.25 -1.15
N ALA A 23 -2.43 1.97 -1.84
CA ALA A 23 -1.19 1.39 -2.33
C ALA A 23 -0.32 0.99 -1.13
N GLN A 24 0.23 -0.23 -1.15
CA GLN A 24 1.15 -0.69 -0.13
C GLN A 24 2.43 0.15 -0.22
N THR A 25 2.80 0.82 0.86
CA THR A 25 3.98 1.68 0.93
C THR A 25 5.17 0.98 1.55
N ASP A 26 4.97 -0.16 2.22
CA ASP A 26 6.05 -1.01 2.69
C ASP A 26 6.78 -1.60 1.48
N PRO A 27 8.11 -1.39 1.33
CA PRO A 27 8.86 -1.94 0.22
C PRO A 27 8.87 -3.48 0.18
N LEU A 28 8.64 -4.16 1.31
CA LEU A 28 8.67 -5.62 1.43
C LEU A 28 7.55 -6.13 2.38
N PRO A 29 6.27 -6.05 1.99
CA PRO A 29 5.12 -6.32 2.88
C PRO A 29 4.95 -7.80 3.25
N SER A 30 5.56 -8.71 2.47
CA SER A 30 5.56 -10.15 2.75
C SER A 30 6.69 -10.57 3.68
N TRP A 31 7.53 -9.63 4.14
CA TRP A 31 8.67 -9.89 5.01
C TRP A 31 8.41 -9.38 6.41
N ASN A 32 8.74 -10.21 7.40
CA ASN A 32 8.77 -9.79 8.80
C ASN A 32 9.81 -8.69 9.00
N ASP A 33 9.53 -7.79 9.95
CA ASP A 33 10.48 -6.77 10.33
C ASP A 33 11.72 -7.38 11.01
N GLY A 34 12.90 -6.87 10.67
CA GLY A 34 14.16 -7.31 11.24
C GLY A 34 15.36 -7.02 10.37
N ALA A 35 16.53 -7.44 10.84
CA ALA A 35 17.83 -7.15 10.21
C ALA A 35 17.89 -7.61 8.74
N ALA A 36 17.26 -8.74 8.40
CA ALA A 36 17.24 -9.24 7.02
C ALA A 36 16.49 -8.30 6.07
N LYS A 37 15.26 -7.88 6.42
CA LYS A 37 14.47 -6.93 5.63
C LYS A 37 15.21 -5.60 5.45
N GLN A 38 15.82 -5.10 6.52
CA GLN A 38 16.60 -3.85 6.50
C GLN A 38 17.82 -3.96 5.58
N ALA A 39 18.58 -5.05 5.67
CA ALA A 39 19.76 -5.26 4.84
C ALA A 39 19.42 -5.33 3.35
N ILE A 40 18.32 -6.00 2.98
CA ILE A 40 17.86 -6.07 1.59
C ILE A 40 17.48 -4.67 1.08
N VAL A 41 16.67 -3.92 1.85
CA VAL A 41 16.25 -2.57 1.46
C VAL A 41 17.45 -1.65 1.30
N ALA A 42 18.41 -1.68 2.24
CA ALA A 42 19.63 -0.88 2.16
C ALA A 42 20.44 -1.22 0.91
N PHE A 43 20.72 -2.51 0.69
CA PHE A 43 21.48 -2.96 -0.48
C PHE A 43 20.83 -2.51 -1.80
N VAL A 44 19.53 -2.78 -1.98
CA VAL A 44 18.82 -2.37 -3.20
C VAL A 44 18.84 -0.85 -3.36
N THR A 45 18.66 -0.10 -2.27
CA THR A 45 18.71 1.37 -2.30
C THR A 45 20.07 1.87 -2.77
N ASP A 46 21.15 1.31 -2.23
CA ASP A 46 22.52 1.75 -2.54
C ASP A 46 22.92 1.42 -3.98
N VAL A 47 22.53 0.24 -4.49
CA VAL A 47 22.90 -0.18 -5.85
C VAL A 47 22.00 0.38 -6.94
N THR A 48 20.79 0.84 -6.62
CA THR A 48 19.86 1.41 -7.62
C THR A 48 19.81 2.93 -7.63
N ARG A 49 20.43 3.59 -6.65
CA ARG A 49 20.47 5.05 -6.58
C ARG A 49 21.53 5.61 -7.53
N GLU A 50 21.10 6.30 -8.57
CA GLU A 50 21.99 7.04 -9.46
C GLU A 50 22.92 7.99 -8.67
N GLY A 51 24.21 7.98 -9.01
CA GLY A 51 25.25 8.74 -8.30
C GLY A 51 25.73 8.13 -6.98
N SER A 52 25.20 6.97 -6.57
CA SER A 52 25.79 6.15 -5.51
C SER A 52 27.14 5.57 -5.96
N PRO A 53 28.15 5.48 -5.08
CA PRO A 53 29.40 4.78 -5.41
C PRO A 53 29.18 3.30 -5.73
N ASP A 54 28.09 2.72 -5.23
CA ASP A 54 27.72 1.31 -5.43
C ASP A 54 26.68 1.12 -6.55
N PHE A 55 26.35 2.18 -7.30
CA PHE A 55 25.32 2.14 -8.35
C PHE A 55 25.65 1.13 -9.46
N ILE A 56 24.67 0.30 -9.81
CA ILE A 56 24.74 -0.68 -10.90
C ILE A 56 23.70 -0.29 -11.98
N PRO A 57 24.13 0.03 -13.21
CA PRO A 57 23.24 0.41 -14.31
C PRO A 57 22.49 -0.77 -14.95
#